data_AF-A0A3D5X9S8-F1
#
_entry.id   AF-A0A3D5X9S8-F1
#
_cell.length_a   1.000
_cell.length_b   1.000
_cell.length_c   1.000
_cell.angle_alpha   90.00
_cell.angle_beta   90.00
_cell.angle_gamma   90.00
#
_symmetry.space_group_name_H-M   'P 1'
#
loop_
_entity.id
_entity.type
_entity.pdbx_description
1 polymer ?
#
loop_
_entity_poly.entity_id
_entity_poly.type
_entity_poly.pdbx_seq_one_letter_code
_entity_poly.pdbx_strand_id
1 'polypeptide(L)'
;MKTNKMKFLILAITLVFALPFVSEAQTVKEAVEAYNSGASILKDNPAGALEKLYQALEISEELDYDGQETKLLAQSLIPKAHQQLAMNLYREKKLLESLVQLENARRTAKEYSDNGTLTRVNKIIPQLYNQMGNSEYREENFDKAIEFYQKSIEVKVDYPDPYLGI
;
A
#
# COMPACT_ATOMS: atom_id res chain seq x y z
N MET A 1 16.97 -44.36 -67.20
CA MET A 1 17.52 -45.13 -66.04
C MET A 1 18.54 -44.20 -65.37
N LYS A 2 18.46 -43.70 -64.13
CA LYS A 2 17.72 -43.98 -62.89
C LYS A 2 17.50 -42.64 -62.15
N THR A 3 16.37 -42.55 -61.47
CA THR A 3 15.96 -41.50 -60.51
C THR A 3 16.80 -41.46 -59.24
N ASN A 4 16.93 -40.29 -58.60
CA ASN A 4 16.99 -40.11 -57.13
C ASN A 4 16.64 -38.64 -56.81
N LYS A 5 15.39 -38.32 -56.46
CA LYS A 5 14.85 -38.21 -55.09
C LYS A 5 15.47 -37.09 -54.24
N MET A 6 14.85 -35.91 -54.36
CA MET A 6 14.25 -35.11 -53.28
C MET A 6 15.00 -35.00 -51.94
N LYS A 7 15.27 -33.77 -51.50
CA LYS A 7 15.17 -33.34 -50.09
C LYS A 7 15.16 -31.81 -50.02
N PHE A 8 13.95 -31.26 -49.90
CA PHE A 8 13.74 -29.93 -49.31
C PHE A 8 14.31 -29.97 -47.88
N LEU A 9 15.37 -29.23 -47.62
CA LEU A 9 15.82 -28.97 -46.26
C LEU A 9 15.05 -27.75 -45.76
N ILE A 10 13.89 -27.97 -45.16
CA ILE A 10 13.23 -26.95 -44.34
C ILE A 10 14.09 -26.83 -43.08
N LEU A 11 14.92 -25.79 -43.03
CA LEU A 11 15.61 -25.39 -41.82
C LEU A 11 14.59 -24.72 -40.89
N ALA A 12 13.85 -25.52 -40.13
CA ALA A 12 13.06 -25.04 -39.01
C ALA A 12 14.02 -24.69 -37.87
N ILE A 13 14.57 -23.47 -37.88
CA ILE A 13 15.12 -22.88 -36.65
C ILE A 13 13.88 -22.51 -35.82
N THR A 14 13.45 -23.45 -34.99
CA THR A 14 12.56 -23.15 -33.88
C THR A 14 13.30 -22.17 -32.97
N LEU A 15 12.91 -20.91 -33.03
CA LEU A 15 13.27 -19.90 -32.06
C LEU A 15 12.60 -20.33 -30.74
N VAL A 16 13.26 -21.20 -29.98
CA VAL A 16 12.86 -21.48 -28.60
C VAL A 16 13.12 -20.20 -27.84
N PHE A 17 12.07 -19.41 -27.62
CA PHE A 17 12.07 -18.38 -26.58
C PHE A 17 12.40 -19.11 -25.28
N ALA A 18 13.65 -19.03 -24.84
CA ALA A 18 14.06 -19.49 -23.53
C ALA A 18 13.38 -18.56 -22.53
N LEU A 19 12.18 -18.92 -22.10
CA LEU A 19 11.60 -18.34 -20.90
C LEU A 19 12.61 -18.58 -19.78
N PRO A 20 13.09 -17.54 -19.08
CA PRO A 20 13.97 -17.76 -17.95
C PRO A 20 13.20 -18.59 -16.92
N PHE A 21 13.62 -19.83 -16.72
CA PHE A 21 13.22 -20.61 -15.55
C PHE A 21 13.84 -19.92 -14.34
N VAL A 22 13.07 -19.05 -13.68
CA VAL A 22 13.43 -18.56 -12.35
C VAL A 22 13.15 -19.72 -11.39
N SER A 23 14.15 -20.16 -10.64
CA SER A 23 13.95 -21.20 -9.65
C SER A 23 13.17 -20.63 -8.46
N GLU A 24 12.31 -21.46 -7.87
CA GLU A 24 11.50 -21.10 -6.70
C GLU A 24 12.34 -20.54 -5.53
N ALA A 25 13.51 -21.12 -5.28
CA ALA A 25 14.45 -20.62 -4.27
C ALA A 25 14.94 -19.18 -4.55
N GLN A 26 15.02 -18.78 -5.82
CA GLN A 26 15.40 -17.42 -6.20
C GLN A 26 14.25 -16.43 -5.96
N THR A 27 13.00 -16.82 -6.28
CA THR A 27 11.82 -15.98 -5.99
C THR A 27 11.59 -15.82 -4.48
N VAL A 28 11.81 -16.86 -3.66
CA VAL A 28 11.77 -16.74 -2.19
C VAL A 28 12.78 -15.71 -1.70
N LYS A 29 14.01 -15.75 -2.22
CA LYS A 29 15.06 -14.80 -1.88
C LYS A 29 14.68 -13.36 -2.26
N GLU A 30 14.08 -13.16 -3.43
CA GLU A 30 13.62 -11.85 -3.90
C GLU A 30 12.53 -11.26 -3.00
N ALA A 31 11.58 -12.08 -2.53
CA ALA A 31 10.57 -11.65 -1.57
C ALA A 31 11.20 -11.14 -0.26
N VAL A 32 12.15 -11.90 0.29
CA VAL A 32 12.87 -11.56 1.53
C VAL A 32 13.69 -10.28 1.36
N GLU A 33 14.38 -10.11 0.23
CA GLU A 33 15.16 -8.91 -0.07
C GLU A 33 14.28 -7.67 -0.22
N ALA A 34 13.12 -7.80 -0.89
CA ALA A 34 12.15 -6.72 -1.00
C ALA A 34 11.62 -6.32 0.38
N TYR A 35 11.23 -7.28 1.23
CA TYR A 35 10.78 -7.00 2.58
C TYR A 35 11.86 -6.29 3.41
N ASN A 36 13.08 -6.82 3.43
CA ASN A 36 14.19 -6.25 4.19
C ASN A 36 14.52 -4.82 3.74
N SER A 37 14.52 -4.59 2.42
CA SER A 37 14.71 -3.26 1.85
C SER A 37 13.63 -2.29 2.35
N GLY A 38 12.34 -2.68 2.23
CA GLY A 38 11.22 -1.88 2.70
C GLY A 38 11.28 -1.58 4.20
N ALA A 39 11.57 -2.59 5.02
CA ALA A 39 11.71 -2.44 6.47
C ALA A 39 12.87 -1.48 6.85
N SER A 40 14.00 -1.56 6.14
CA SER A 40 15.19 -0.76 6.44
C SER A 40 15.00 0.74 6.19
N ILE A 41 14.23 1.11 5.16
CA ILE A 41 14.02 2.51 4.77
C ILE A 41 12.72 3.10 5.34
N LEU A 42 11.89 2.30 6.03
CA LEU A 42 10.55 2.69 6.49
C LEU A 42 10.50 4.02 7.24
N LYS A 43 11.48 4.25 8.13
CA LYS A 43 11.53 5.46 8.95
C LYS A 43 11.82 6.70 8.11
N ASP A 44 12.71 6.58 7.13
CA ASP A 44 13.28 7.70 6.38
C ASP A 44 12.51 7.96 5.09
N ASN A 45 12.04 6.91 4.42
CA ASN A 45 11.26 6.96 3.19
C ASN A 45 10.09 5.95 3.24
N PRO A 46 8.98 6.28 3.93
CA PRO A 46 7.84 5.37 4.05
C PRO A 46 7.11 5.14 2.71
N ALA A 47 7.21 6.05 1.74
CA ALA A 47 6.64 5.84 0.40
C ALA A 47 7.41 4.76 -0.37
N GLY A 48 8.74 4.85 -0.40
CA GLY A 48 9.59 3.80 -0.99
C GLY A 48 9.49 2.48 -0.21
N ALA A 49 9.32 2.54 1.11
CA ALA A 49 9.06 1.35 1.91
C ALA A 49 7.77 0.65 1.49
N LEU A 50 6.67 1.39 1.28
CA LEU A 50 5.41 0.82 0.81
C LEU A 50 5.58 0.10 -0.53
N GLU A 51 6.30 0.69 -1.49
CA GLU A 51 6.59 0.04 -2.78
C GLU A 51 7.26 -1.33 -2.57
N LYS A 52 8.29 -1.38 -1.74
CA LYS A 52 9.04 -2.62 -1.46
C LYS A 52 8.25 -3.63 -0.64
N LEU A 53 7.43 -3.18 0.31
CA LEU A 53 6.58 -4.06 1.10
C LEU A 53 5.46 -4.68 0.27
N TYR A 54 4.84 -3.93 -0.64
CA TYR A 54 3.86 -4.50 -1.57
C TYR A 54 4.52 -5.44 -2.58
N GLN A 55 5.71 -5.12 -3.09
CA GLN A 55 6.49 -6.05 -3.92
C GLN A 55 6.76 -7.36 -3.16
N ALA A 56 7.21 -7.28 -1.91
CA ALA A 56 7.45 -8.46 -1.09
C ALA A 56 6.17 -9.29 -0.87
N LEU A 57 5.05 -8.61 -0.61
CA LEU A 57 3.74 -9.25 -0.43
C LEU A 57 3.31 -9.99 -1.70
N GLU A 58 3.37 -9.32 -2.86
CA GLU A 58 2.99 -9.89 -4.17
C GLU A 58 3.82 -11.15 -4.49
N ILE A 59 5.15 -11.08 -4.41
CA ILE A 59 6.02 -12.24 -4.66
C ILE A 59 5.71 -13.37 -3.66
N SER A 60 5.49 -13.03 -2.39
CA SER A 60 5.19 -14.02 -1.35
C SER A 60 3.85 -14.73 -1.55
N GLU A 61 2.89 -14.10 -2.23
CA GLU A 61 1.59 -14.72 -2.55
C GLU A 61 1.67 -15.75 -3.67
N GLU A 62 2.71 -15.69 -4.52
CA GLU A 62 2.96 -16.67 -5.58
C GLU A 62 3.69 -17.92 -5.09
N LEU A 63 4.22 -17.91 -3.87
CA LEU A 63 5.14 -18.94 -3.33
C LEU A 63 4.47 -19.91 -2.34
N ASP A 64 3.14 -19.94 -2.30
CA ASP A 64 2.34 -20.81 -1.41
C ASP A 64 2.88 -20.85 0.04
N TYR A 65 3.49 -21.97 0.43
CA TYR A 65 4.01 -22.20 1.79
C TYR A 65 5.32 -21.46 2.06
N ASP A 66 6.20 -21.36 1.06
CA ASP A 66 7.54 -20.78 1.22
C ASP A 66 7.50 -19.25 1.35
N GLY A 67 6.44 -18.61 0.85
CA GLY A 67 6.21 -17.17 0.99
C GLY A 67 5.52 -16.76 2.30
N GLN A 68 4.98 -17.70 3.08
CA GLN A 68 4.05 -17.36 4.17
C GLN A 68 4.67 -16.46 5.25
N GLU A 69 5.93 -16.68 5.62
CA GLU A 69 6.62 -15.85 6.62
C GLU A 69 6.78 -14.41 6.13
N THR A 70 7.34 -14.22 4.94
CA THR A 70 7.55 -12.90 4.33
C THR A 70 6.24 -12.16 4.11
N LYS A 71 5.19 -12.87 3.67
CA LYS A 71 3.83 -12.33 3.55
C LYS A 71 3.36 -11.73 4.87
N LEU A 72 3.41 -12.49 5.96
CA LEU A 72 2.98 -12.03 7.29
C LEU A 72 3.81 -10.83 7.78
N LEU A 73 5.13 -10.87 7.54
CA LEU A 73 6.03 -9.77 7.88
C LEU A 73 5.68 -8.48 7.13
N ALA A 74 5.47 -8.55 5.80
CA ALA A 74 5.07 -7.42 4.98
C ALA A 74 3.71 -6.86 5.42
N GLN A 75 2.72 -7.73 5.63
CA GLN A 75 1.39 -7.36 6.14
C GLN A 75 1.47 -6.65 7.51
N SER A 76 2.42 -7.02 8.36
CA SER A 76 2.62 -6.37 9.66
C SER A 76 3.22 -4.95 9.59
N LEU A 77 3.85 -4.58 8.47
CA LEU A 77 4.51 -3.29 8.27
C LEU A 77 3.72 -2.34 7.37
N ILE A 78 2.96 -2.84 6.39
CA ILE A 78 2.17 -2.02 5.46
C ILE A 78 1.26 -0.99 6.18
N PRO A 79 0.46 -1.36 7.20
CA PRO A 79 -0.40 -0.40 7.89
C PRO A 79 0.42 0.69 8.60
N LYS A 80 1.54 0.30 9.21
CA LYS A 80 2.46 1.21 9.91
C LYS A 80 3.15 2.16 8.93
N ALA A 81 3.49 1.69 7.73
CA ALA A 81 4.10 2.48 6.67
C ALA A 81 3.13 3.54 6.13
N HIS A 82 1.87 3.17 5.87
CA HIS A 82 0.82 4.12 5.53
C HIS A 82 0.61 5.15 6.65
N GLN A 83 0.57 4.72 7.91
CA GLN A 83 0.46 5.62 9.06
C GLN A 83 1.64 6.62 9.10
N GLN A 84 2.87 6.14 8.95
CA GLN A 84 4.07 6.98 8.99
C GLN A 84 4.10 7.98 7.82
N LEU A 85 3.75 7.55 6.61
CA LEU A 85 3.65 8.43 5.46
C LEU A 85 2.60 9.52 5.68
N ALA A 86 1.44 9.17 6.25
CA ALA A 86 0.42 10.14 6.59
C ALA A 86 0.92 11.22 7.57
N MET A 87 1.72 10.83 8.57
CA MET A 87 2.29 11.78 9.53
C MET A 87 3.32 12.71 8.88
N ASN A 88 4.10 12.23 7.92
CA ASN A 88 5.03 13.06 7.16
C ASN A 88 4.26 14.09 6.32
N LEU A 89 3.25 13.64 5.56
CA LEU A 89 2.39 14.50 4.75
C LEU A 89 1.65 15.54 5.59
N TYR A 90 1.19 15.17 6.80
CA TYR A 90 0.58 16.10 7.73
C TYR A 90 1.54 17.21 8.15
N ARG A 91 2.81 16.88 8.47
CA ARG A 91 3.84 17.89 8.79
C ARG A 91 4.15 18.81 7.61
N GLU A 92 4.02 18.30 6.38
CA GLU A 92 4.13 19.06 5.13
C GLU A 92 2.86 19.87 4.81
N LYS A 93 1.82 19.84 5.66
CA LYS A 93 0.50 20.48 5.47
C LYS A 93 -0.29 19.95 4.26
N LYS A 94 0.08 18.79 3.73
CA LYS A 94 -0.62 18.07 2.66
C LYS A 94 -1.77 17.25 3.25
N LEU A 95 -2.84 17.94 3.67
CA LEU A 95 -3.92 17.35 4.48
C LEU A 95 -4.71 16.28 3.71
N LEU A 96 -4.99 16.51 2.43
CA LEU A 96 -5.72 15.55 1.60
C LEU A 96 -4.92 14.26 1.39
N GLU A 97 -3.64 14.38 1.06
CA GLU A 97 -2.74 13.25 0.87
C GLU A 97 -2.51 12.51 2.20
N SER A 98 -2.39 13.24 3.30
CA SER A 98 -2.33 12.66 4.64
C SER A 98 -3.57 11.83 4.96
N LEU A 99 -4.77 12.35 4.66
CA LEU A 99 -6.03 11.64 4.86
C LEU A 99 -6.09 10.34 4.03
N VAL A 100 -5.69 10.39 2.75
CA VAL A 100 -5.63 9.20 1.89
C VAL A 100 -4.75 8.11 2.53
N GLN A 101 -3.61 8.49 3.10
CA GLN A 101 -2.71 7.54 3.73
C GLN A 101 -3.23 7.03 5.09
N LEU A 102 -3.92 7.85 5.88
CA LEU A 102 -4.61 7.38 7.10
C LEU A 102 -5.70 6.36 6.76
N GLU A 103 -6.45 6.59 5.69
CA GLU A 103 -7.49 5.67 5.23
C GLU A 103 -6.92 4.35 4.73
N ASN A 104 -5.82 4.39 3.97
CA ASN A 104 -5.09 3.19 3.59
C ASN A 104 -4.52 2.44 4.81
N ALA A 105 -3.98 3.15 5.80
CA ALA A 105 -3.55 2.56 7.05
C ALA A 105 -4.71 1.89 7.79
N ARG A 106 -5.88 2.53 7.85
CA ARG A 106 -7.10 1.97 8.47
C ARG A 106 -7.57 0.70 7.75
N ARG A 107 -7.66 0.74 6.41
CA ARG A 107 -8.07 -0.39 5.58
C ARG A 107 -7.13 -1.58 5.77
N THR A 108 -5.84 -1.37 5.56
CA THR A 108 -4.82 -2.43 5.67
C THR A 108 -4.66 -2.93 7.10
N ALA A 109 -4.79 -2.08 8.12
CA ALA A 109 -4.80 -2.51 9.50
C ALA A 109 -5.97 -3.44 9.82
N LYS A 110 -7.16 -3.17 9.27
CA LYS A 110 -8.32 -4.07 9.40
C LYS A 110 -8.09 -5.38 8.66
N GLU A 111 -7.59 -5.31 7.42
CA GLU A 111 -7.30 -6.46 6.57
C GLU A 111 -6.28 -7.41 7.20
N TYR A 112 -5.20 -6.86 7.77
CA TYR A 112 -4.10 -7.63 8.36
C TYR A 112 -4.19 -7.75 9.89
N SER A 113 -5.35 -7.42 10.48
CA SER A 113 -5.60 -7.52 11.92
C SER A 113 -4.61 -6.76 12.83
N ASP A 114 -4.02 -5.66 12.35
CA ASP A 114 -3.20 -4.73 13.16
C ASP A 114 -4.09 -3.79 13.98
N ASN A 115 -4.61 -4.31 15.09
CA ASN A 115 -5.45 -3.54 16.02
C ASN A 115 -4.75 -2.30 16.60
N GLY A 116 -3.41 -2.32 16.71
CA GLY A 116 -2.63 -1.21 17.23
C GLY A 116 -2.67 -0.01 16.29
N THR A 117 -2.39 -0.23 15.01
CA THR A 117 -2.49 0.81 13.97
C THR A 117 -3.94 1.26 13.78
N LEU A 118 -4.89 0.32 13.73
CA LEU A 118 -6.32 0.63 13.59
C LEU A 118 -6.82 1.57 14.69
N THR A 119 -6.46 1.29 15.96
CA THR A 119 -6.82 2.13 17.11
C THR A 119 -6.23 3.53 17.00
N ARG A 120 -4.97 3.65 16.54
CA ARG A 120 -4.31 4.96 16.37
C ARG A 120 -4.98 5.78 15.27
N VAL A 121 -5.17 5.21 14.09
CA VAL A 121 -5.71 5.97 12.94
C VAL A 121 -7.17 6.36 13.14
N ASN A 122 -7.98 5.52 13.81
CA ASN A 122 -9.37 5.87 14.16
C ASN A 122 -9.47 7.05 15.14
N LYS A 123 -8.43 7.32 15.93
CA LYS A 123 -8.37 8.54 16.76
C LYS A 123 -7.96 9.78 15.95
N ILE A 124 -7.14 9.61 14.92
CA ILE A 124 -6.55 10.71 14.14
C ILE A 124 -7.50 11.18 13.03
N ILE A 125 -8.16 10.26 12.31
CA ILE A 125 -9.00 10.58 11.15
C ILE A 125 -10.09 11.63 11.48
N PRO A 126 -10.88 11.50 12.58
CA PRO A 126 -11.87 12.52 12.93
C PRO A 126 -11.24 13.89 13.15
N GLN A 127 -10.09 13.94 13.82
CA GLN A 127 -9.38 15.20 14.09
C GLN A 127 -8.93 15.89 12.81
N LEU A 128 -8.42 15.11 11.84
CA LEU A 128 -8.02 15.63 10.54
C LEU A 128 -9.22 16.15 9.74
N TYR A 129 -10.35 15.43 9.74
CA TYR A 129 -11.59 15.92 9.14
C TYR A 129 -12.05 17.25 9.77
N ASN A 130 -12.03 17.36 11.10
CA ASN A 130 -12.37 18.61 11.78
C ASN A 130 -11.43 19.76 11.37
N GLN A 131 -10.13 19.49 11.27
CA GLN A 131 -9.16 20.50 10.82
C GLN A 131 -9.40 20.93 9.38
N MET A 132 -9.75 20.00 8.49
CA MET A 132 -10.09 20.30 7.10
C MET A 132 -11.38 21.12 7.01
N GLY A 133 -12.41 20.77 7.79
CA GLY A 133 -13.64 21.56 7.92
C GLY A 133 -13.35 22.99 8.39
N ASN A 134 -12.53 23.14 9.44
CA ASN A 134 -12.08 24.45 9.92
C ASN A 134 -11.32 25.23 8.86
N SER A 135 -10.57 24.55 7.98
CA SER A 135 -9.88 25.21 6.87
C SER A 135 -10.85 25.72 5.83
N GLU A 136 -11.77 24.89 5.36
CA GLU A 136 -12.79 25.28 4.38
C GLU A 136 -13.70 26.38 4.93
N TYR A 137 -14.04 26.34 6.22
CA TYR A 137 -14.80 27.40 6.88
C TYR A 137 -14.09 28.75 6.82
N ARG A 138 -12.77 28.79 7.06
CA ARG A 138 -11.97 30.02 6.97
C ARG A 138 -11.86 30.54 5.53
N GLU A 139 -11.93 29.65 4.56
CA GLU A 139 -11.97 30.00 3.13
C GLU A 139 -13.41 30.27 2.63
N GLU A 140 -14.38 30.40 3.55
CA GLU A 140 -15.80 30.66 3.26
C GLU A 140 -16.50 29.58 2.41
N ASN A 141 -15.89 28.40 2.28
CA ASN A 141 -16.43 27.22 1.60
C ASN A 141 -17.34 26.43 2.55
N PHE A 142 -18.44 27.03 3.00
CA PHE A 142 -19.27 26.51 4.09
C PHE A 142 -19.84 25.11 3.82
N ASP A 143 -20.32 24.84 2.60
CA ASP A 143 -20.86 23.52 2.25
C ASP A 143 -19.82 22.40 2.43
N LYS A 144 -18.59 22.67 1.99
CA LYS A 144 -17.48 21.72 2.11
C LYS A 144 -16.98 21.60 3.55
N ALA A 145 -17.03 22.69 4.32
CA ALA A 145 -16.74 22.66 5.74
C ALA A 145 -17.70 21.71 6.48
N ILE A 146 -19.01 21.86 6.24
CA ILE A 146 -20.05 21.01 6.80
C ILE A 146 -19.83 19.54 6.40
N GLU A 147 -19.51 19.26 5.13
CA GLU A 147 -19.21 17.91 4.67
C GLU A 147 -18.06 17.28 5.47
N PHE A 148 -16.98 18.02 5.73
CA PHE A 148 -15.87 17.51 6.52
C PHE A 148 -16.22 17.34 8.01
N TYR A 149 -17.00 18.25 8.61
CA TYR A 149 -17.47 18.06 9.98
C TYR A 149 -18.36 16.83 10.12
N GLN A 150 -19.27 16.60 9.16
CA GLN A 150 -20.11 15.40 9.12
C GLN A 150 -19.28 14.12 9.01
N LYS A 151 -18.27 14.08 8.12
CA LYS A 151 -17.34 12.94 8.03
C LYS A 151 -16.59 12.69 9.34
N SER A 152 -16.24 13.73 10.08
CA SER A 152 -15.63 13.60 11.40
C SER A 152 -16.58 12.90 12.40
N ILE A 153 -17.85 13.32 12.42
CA ILE A 153 -18.90 12.79 13.28
C ILE A 153 -19.23 11.33 12.92
N GLU A 154 -19.29 10.99 11.63
CA GLU A 154 -19.53 9.62 11.16
C GLU A 154 -18.47 8.64 11.67
N VAL A 155 -17.21 9.07 11.73
CA VAL A 155 -16.12 8.23 12.24
C VAL A 155 -16.12 8.19 13.77
N LYS A 156 -16.41 9.32 14.43
CA LYS A 156 -16.43 9.45 15.88
C LYS A 156 -17.58 10.35 16.34
N VAL A 157 -18.72 9.72 16.62
CA VAL A 157 -19.96 10.40 17.04
C VAL A 157 -19.77 11.19 18.34
N ASP A 158 -18.90 10.72 19.23
CA ASP A 158 -18.58 11.36 20.52
C ASP A 158 -17.37 12.33 20.42
N TYR A 159 -17.11 12.91 19.26
CA TYR A 159 -16.12 14.00 19.09
C TYR A 159 -16.85 15.35 19.07
N PRO A 160 -16.74 16.19 20.12
CA PRO A 160 -17.55 17.41 20.23
C PRO A 160 -17.21 18.51 19.23
N ASP A 161 -15.93 18.67 18.88
CA ASP A 161 -15.45 19.84 18.12
C ASP A 161 -16.16 20.05 16.77
N PRO A 162 -16.38 19.03 15.91
CA PRO A 162 -17.08 19.18 14.64
C PRO A 162 -18.53 19.68 14.78
N TYR A 163 -19.21 19.40 15.91
CA TYR A 163 -20.59 19.85 16.13
C TYR A 163 -20.70 21.36 16.31
N LEU A 164 -19.59 22.06 16.60
CA LEU A 164 -19.56 23.52 16.72
C LEU A 164 -19.57 24.23 15.36
N GLY A 165 -19.23 23.50 14.29
CA GLY A 165 -19.11 24.03 12.93
C GLY A 165 -20.31 23.72 12.03
N ILE A 166 -21.33 23.04 12.55
CA ILE A 166 -22.60 22.73 11.87
C ILE A 166 -23.76 23.41 12.60
#